data_AF-A0AAW5W2Q6-F1
#
_entry.id   AF-A0AAW5W2Q6-F1
#
_cell.length_a   1.000
_cell.length_b   1.000
_cell.length_c   1.000
_cell.angle_alpha   90.00
_cell.angle_beta   90.00
_cell.angle_gamma   90.00
#
_symmetry.space_group_name_H-M   'P 1'
#
loop_
_entity.id
_entity.type
_entity.pdbx_description
1 polymer ?
#
loop_
_entity_poly.entity_id
_entity_poly.type
_entity_poly.pdbx_seq_one_letter_code
_entity_poly.pdbx_strand_id
1 'polypeptide(L)' 'MNHVIQELLRSRVYFVLATLLLTYIFWWSGVNKVWDFSAAKREMAHFGLEPQALFAVLTITVQLLGSWLIISASRLA' A
#
# COMPACT_ATOMS: atom_id res chain seq x y z
N MET A 1 17.25 22.94 -17.74
CA MET A 1 16.70 21.92 -16.80
C MET A 1 17.73 21.70 -15.70
N ASN A 2 17.33 21.68 -14.42
CA ASN A 2 18.25 21.55 -13.30
C ASN A 2 18.87 20.14 -13.24
N HIS A 3 20.21 20.07 -13.24
CA HIS A 3 20.98 18.83 -13.18
C HIS A 3 20.67 18.00 -11.92
N VAL A 4 20.47 18.69 -10.79
CA VAL A 4 20.11 18.09 -9.49
C VAL A 4 18.79 17.31 -9.55
N ILE A 5 17.78 17.85 -10.25
CA ILE A 5 16.47 17.18 -10.38
C ILE A 5 16.62 15.88 -11.20
N GLN A 6 17.47 15.90 -12.24
CA GLN A 6 17.72 14.73 -13.07
C GLN A 6 18.42 13.61 -12.30
N GLU A 7 19.39 13.95 -11.44
CA GLU A 7 20.08 12.98 -10.59
C GLU A 7 19.15 12.37 -9.55
N LEU A 8 18.30 13.17 -8.91
CA LEU A 8 17.30 12.69 -7.95
C LEU A 8 16.30 11.74 -8.61
N LEU A 9 15.74 12.11 -9.76
CA LEU A 9 14.76 11.28 -10.48
C LEU A 9 15.37 9.97 -11.02
N ARG A 10 16.68 9.92 -11.28
CA ARG A 10 17.40 8.71 -11.69
C ARG A 10 17.80 7.81 -10.52
N SER A 11 17.79 8.33 -9.30
CA SER A 11 18.20 7.59 -8.11
C SER A 11 17.16 6.53 -7.74
N ARG A 12 17.59 5.26 -7.71
CA ARG A 12 16.76 4.14 -7.25
C ARG A 12 16.31 4.32 -5.81
N VAL A 13 17.18 4.83 -4.95
CA VAL A 13 16.88 5.05 -3.53
C VAL A 13 15.79 6.10 -3.38
N TYR A 14 15.91 7.21 -4.13
CA TYR A 14 14.90 8.26 -4.12
C TYR A 14 13.54 7.73 -4.59
N PHE A 15 13.52 6.93 -5.66
CA PHE A 15 12.29 6.28 -6.14
C PHE A 15 11.64 5.41 -5.05
N VAL A 16 12.41 4.52 -4.41
CA VAL A 16 11.87 3.61 -3.38
C VAL A 16 11.35 4.39 -2.17
N LEU A 17 12.07 5.42 -1.71
CA LEU A 17 11.61 6.26 -0.60
C LEU A 17 10.33 7.03 -0.97
N ALA A 18 10.28 7.61 -2.17
CA ALA A 18 9.11 8.34 -2.65
C ALA A 18 7.89 7.43 -2.75
N THR A 19 8.03 6.22 -3.29
CA THR A 19 6.91 5.27 -3.42
C THR A 19 6.50 4.65 -2.09
N LEU A 20 7.44 4.40 -1.17
CA LEU A 20 7.14 3.98 0.20
C LEU A 20 6.30 5.01 0.94
N LEU A 21 6.67 6.29 0.83
CA LEU A 21 5.92 7.39 1.45
C LEU A 21 4.58 7.63 0.76
N LEU A 22 4.55 7.59 -0.57
CA LEU A 22 3.32 7.76 -1.36
C LEU A 22 2.28 6.69 -1.02
N THR A 23 2.71 5.44 -0.81
CA THR A 23 1.82 4.31 -0.51
C THR A 23 1.59 4.08 0.99
N TYR A 24 2.16 4.94 1.85
CA TYR A 24 2.12 4.79 3.31
C TYR A 24 0.73 4.50 3.88
N ILE A 25 -0.26 5.27 3.46
CA ILE A 25 -1.63 5.14 3.97
C ILE A 25 -2.25 3.77 3.68
N PHE A 26 -1.82 3.10 2.61
CA PHE A 26 -2.34 1.80 2.21
C PHE A 26 -1.65 0.67 2.97
N TRP A 27 -0.32 0.59 2.92
CA TRP A 27 0.38 -0.52 3.57
C TRP A 27 0.26 -0.44 5.09
N TRP A 28 0.25 0.76 5.69
CA TRP A 28 0.04 0.90 7.13
C TRP A 28 -1.38 0.45 7.55
N SER A 29 -2.40 0.81 6.77
CA SER A 29 -3.78 0.34 7.02
C SER A 29 -3.88 -1.17 6.89
N GLY A 30 -3.27 -1.76 5.85
CA GLY A 30 -3.26 -3.21 5.65
C GLY A 30 -2.57 -3.96 6.80
N VAL A 31 -1.41 -3.47 7.25
CA VAL A 31 -0.68 -4.05 8.40
C VAL A 31 -1.51 -3.98 9.69
N ASN A 32 -2.14 -2.84 9.98
CA ASN A 32 -3.02 -2.73 11.15
C ASN A 32 -4.22 -3.68 11.09
N LYS A 33 -4.81 -3.86 9.90
CA LYS A 33 -5.92 -4.81 9.70
C LYS A 33 -5.50 -6.28 9.84
N VAL A 34 -4.23 -6.60 9.55
CA VAL A 34 -3.68 -7.94 9.85
C VAL A 34 -3.52 -8.12 11.36
N TRP A 35 -3.05 -7.10 12.08
CA TRP A 35 -2.88 -7.15 13.53
C TRP A 35 -4.20 -7.21 14.30
N ASP A 36 -5.20 -6.44 13.88
CA ASP A 36 -6.57 -6.45 14.43
C ASP A 36 -7.58 -6.77 13.32
N PHE A 37 -7.63 -8.05 12.96
CA PHE A 37 -8.59 -8.54 11.97
C PHE A 37 -10.04 -8.42 12.44
N SER A 38 -10.28 -8.36 13.75
CA SER A 38 -11.63 -8.17 14.29
C SER A 38 -12.13 -6.75 14.04
N ALA A 39 -11.28 -5.74 14.19
CA ALA A 39 -11.57 -4.38 13.76
C ALA A 39 -11.83 -4.31 12.26
N ALA A 40 -11.02 -4.99 11.44
CA ALA A 40 -11.22 -5.03 10.00
C ALA A 40 -12.62 -5.58 9.62
N LYS A 41 -13.07 -6.66 10.25
CA LYS A 41 -14.44 -7.18 10.05
C LYS A 41 -15.53 -6.20 10.50
N ARG A 42 -15.33 -5.49 11.62
CA ARG A 42 -16.28 -4.46 12.09
C ARG A 42 -16.39 -3.31 11.10
N GLU A 43 -15.29 -2.89 10.48
CA GLU A 43 -15.33 -1.91 9.38
C GLU A 43 -16.17 -2.44 8.21
N MET A 44 -15.96 -3.69 7.78
CA MET A 44 -16.77 -4.28 6.70
C MET A 44 -18.26 -4.33 7.06
N ALA A 45 -18.59 -4.72 8.29
CA ALA A 45 -19.96 -4.75 8.80
C ALA A 45 -20.59 -3.35 8.82
N HIS A 46 -19.83 -2.33 9.21
CA HIS A 46 -20.28 -0.93 9.22
C HIS A 46 -20.68 -0.45 7.82
N PHE A 47 -20.01 -0.93 6.78
CA PHE A 47 -20.34 -0.65 5.37
C PHE A 47 -21.33 -1.65 4.76
N GLY A 48 -21.88 -2.59 5.52
CA GLY A 48 -22.84 -3.59 5.04
C GLY A 48 -22.23 -4.66 4.11
N LEU A 49 -20.92 -4.86 4.17
CA LEU A 49 -20.21 -5.82 3.32
C LEU A 49 -20.22 -7.23 3.96
N GLU A 50 -21.10 -8.10 3.46
CA GLU A 50 -21.21 -9.50 3.84
C GLU A 50 -20.81 -10.44 2.68
N PRO A 51 -19.93 -11.44 2.89
CA PRO A 51 -19.32 -11.85 4.15
C PRO A 51 -18.16 -10.95 4.60
N GLN A 52 -18.20 -10.45 5.83
CA GLN A 52 -17.21 -9.50 6.37
C GLN A 52 -15.76 -9.97 6.22
N ALA A 53 -15.50 -11.24 6.51
CA ALA A 53 -14.15 -11.80 6.47
C ALA A 53 -13.59 -11.81 5.05
N LEU A 54 -14.42 -12.10 4.03
CA LEU A 54 -14.00 -12.12 2.64
C LEU A 54 -13.59 -10.72 2.19
N PHE A 55 -14.45 -9.72 2.42
CA PHE A 55 -14.15 -8.34 2.05
C PHE A 55 -12.94 -7.80 2.80
N ALA A 56 -12.81 -8.09 4.10
CA ALA A 56 -11.64 -7.69 4.87
C ALA A 56 -10.35 -8.27 4.28
N VAL A 57 -10.33 -9.57 3.93
CA VAL A 57 -9.16 -10.22 3.31
C VAL A 57 -8.84 -9.62 1.94
N LEU A 58 -9.86 -9.38 1.11
CA LEU A 58 -9.67 -8.74 -0.20
C LEU A 58 -9.10 -7.33 -0.06
N THR A 59 -9.63 -6.52 0.86
CA THR A 59 -9.13 -5.17 1.14
C THR A 59 -7.67 -5.19 1.62
N ILE A 60 -7.35 -6.05 2.59
CA ILE A 60 -5.97 -6.22 3.09
C ILE A 60 -5.05 -6.63 1.94
N THR A 61 -5.48 -7.59 1.12
CA THR A 61 -4.71 -8.08 -0.02
C THR A 61 -4.41 -6.94 -0.99
N VAL A 62 -5.41 -6.15 -1.40
CA VAL A 62 -5.22 -5.02 -2.30
C VAL A 62 -4.30 -3.95 -1.69
N GLN A 63 -4.48 -3.62 -0.41
CA GLN A 63 -3.65 -2.63 0.29
C GLN A 63 -2.18 -3.04 0.34
N LEU A 64 -1.89 -4.29 0.71
CA LEU A 64 -0.52 -4.78 0.86
C LEU A 64 0.12 -5.11 -0.49
N LEU A 65 -0.57 -5.89 -1.33
CA LEU A 65 -0.05 -6.29 -2.64
C LEU A 65 0.10 -5.08 -3.56
N GLY A 66 -0.89 -4.19 -3.60
CA GLY A 66 -0.84 -2.98 -4.43
C GLY A 66 0.33 -2.07 -4.04
N SER A 67 0.53 -1.84 -2.74
CA SER A 67 1.68 -1.07 -2.24
C SER A 67 3.00 -1.75 -2.61
N TRP A 68 3.09 -3.06 -2.40
CA TRP A 68 4.29 -3.83 -2.74
C TRP A 68 4.61 -3.77 -4.24
N LEU A 69 3.61 -3.89 -5.13
CA LEU A 69 3.80 -3.77 -6.57
C LEU A 69 4.34 -2.39 -6.95
N ILE A 70 3.82 -1.30 -6.37
CA ILE A 70 4.29 0.07 -6.64
C ILE A 70 5.73 0.28 -6.15
N ILE A 71 6.05 -0.19 -4.94
CA ILE A 71 7.39 -0.03 -4.36
C ILE A 71 8.42 -0.87 -5.14
N SER A 72 8.05 -2.09 -5.50
CA SER A 72 8.92 -3.04 -6.23
C SER A 72 9.01 -2.75 -7.74
N ALA A 73 8.15 -1.89 -8.28
CA ALA A 73 8.18 -1.44 -9.68
C ALA A 73 9.48 -0.73 -10.08
N SER A 74 10.48 -0.63 -9.20
CA SER A 74 11.84 -0.26 -9.56
C SER A 74 12.47 -1.32 -10.49
N ARG A 75 12.24 -1.19 -11.81
CA ARG A 75 12.88 -1.89 -12.95
C ARG A 75 12.35 -3.28 -13.36
N LEU A 76 11.04 -3.40 -13.58
CA LEU A 76 10.51 -4.41 -14.54
C LEU A 76 10.30 -3.82 -15.96
N ALA A 77 10.85 -2.62 -16.22
CA ALA A 77 10.97 -1.99 -17.54
C ALA A 77 12.34 -1.32 -17.65
#